data_AF-C8PDJ6-F1
#
_entry.id   AF-C8PDJ6-F1
#
_cell.length_a   1.000
_cell.length_b   1.000
_cell.length_c   1.000
_cell.angle_alpha   90.00
_cell.angle_beta   90.00
_cell.angle_gamma   90.00
#
_symmetry.space_group_name_H-M   'P 1'
#
loop_
_entity.id
_entity.type
_entity.pdbx_description
1 polymer ?
#
loop_
_entity_poly.entity_id
_entity_poly.type
_entity_poly.pdbx_seq_one_letter_code
_entity_poly.pdbx_strand_id
1 'polypeptide(L)'
;MVQLKRWYIAIALFFTMVLDGVLSQTFTRFLGNMNVACWLSIILITLIALSDAHNIANVWLCLVVGLVYDIYYVGVIGIYIVAFPLLCYCVQKIAKYIPELFITRLLVCLLGYIGVYLYLLLVLNIIGIIDISLFAIMRQLVESLVMCIILYILSYNLLLKLIVKYPFLNKQIFY
;
A
#
# COMPACT_ATOMS: atom_id res chain seq x y z
N MET A 1 11.00 27.37 -3.96
CA MET A 1 11.37 25.93 -3.92
C MET A 1 10.68 25.12 -2.79
N VAL A 2 9.60 25.61 -2.17
CA VAL A 2 8.89 24.88 -1.09
C VAL A 2 7.70 24.04 -1.63
N GLN A 3 7.09 24.48 -2.75
CA GLN A 3 5.90 23.81 -3.32
C GLN A 3 6.21 22.44 -3.94
N LEU A 4 7.35 22.25 -4.61
CA LEU A 4 7.75 20.95 -5.19
C LEU A 4 7.96 19.86 -4.13
N LYS A 5 8.41 20.22 -2.92
CA LYS A 5 8.57 19.24 -1.84
C LYS A 5 7.23 18.68 -1.34
N ARG A 6 6.12 19.41 -1.53
CA ARG A 6 4.76 18.97 -1.15
C ARG A 6 4.25 17.84 -2.04
N TRP A 7 4.68 17.80 -3.30
CA TRP A 7 4.22 16.81 -4.28
C TRP A 7 5.13 15.58 -4.38
N TYR A 8 6.29 15.59 -3.70
CA TYR A 8 7.27 14.52 -3.79
C TYR A 8 6.70 13.15 -3.36
N ILE A 9 5.85 13.10 -2.32
CA ILE A 9 5.19 11.86 -1.90
C ILE A 9 4.14 11.39 -2.92
N ALA A 10 3.36 12.31 -3.50
CA ALA A 10 2.38 11.95 -4.52
C ALA A 10 3.07 11.38 -5.77
N ILE A 11 4.20 11.98 -6.17
CA ILE A 11 5.04 11.48 -7.27
C ILE A 11 5.63 10.11 -6.90
N ALA A 12 6.15 9.93 -5.69
CA ALA A 12 6.65 8.64 -5.23
C ALA A 12 5.56 7.56 -5.26
N LEU A 13 4.35 7.86 -4.78
CA LEU A 13 3.21 6.94 -4.83
C LEU A 13 2.83 6.56 -6.27
N PHE A 14 2.84 7.53 -7.18
CA PHE A 14 2.64 7.26 -8.60
C PHE A 14 3.74 6.37 -9.19
N PHE A 15 5.01 6.59 -8.84
CA PHE A 15 6.09 5.70 -9.27
C PHE A 15 5.93 4.30 -8.68
N THR A 16 5.59 4.17 -7.40
CA THR A 16 5.34 2.86 -6.78
C THR A 16 4.18 2.14 -7.46
N MET A 17 3.17 2.87 -7.95
CA MET A 17 2.08 2.31 -8.74
C MET A 17 2.54 1.70 -10.05
N VAL A 18 3.31 2.45 -10.84
CA VAL A 18 3.81 1.90 -12.10
C VAL A 18 4.70 0.68 -11.84
N LEU A 19 5.53 0.73 -10.80
CA LEU A 19 6.37 -0.40 -10.38
C LEU A 19 5.54 -1.60 -9.92
N ASP A 20 4.44 -1.42 -9.20
CA ASP A 20 3.55 -2.51 -8.78
C ASP A 20 3.07 -3.32 -9.99
N GLY A 21 2.63 -2.63 -11.04
CA GLY A 21 2.18 -3.28 -12.27
C GLY A 21 3.30 -4.03 -12.99
N VAL A 22 4.45 -3.38 -13.19
CA VAL A 22 5.58 -3.97 -13.93
C VAL A 22 6.19 -5.16 -13.17
N LEU A 23 6.40 -5.01 -11.86
CA LEU A 23 6.95 -6.08 -11.03
C LEU A 23 6.00 -7.26 -10.96
N SER A 24 4.70 -7.03 -10.72
CA SER A 24 3.69 -8.09 -10.71
C SER A 24 3.70 -8.93 -12.00
N GLN A 25 3.74 -8.27 -13.16
CA GLN A 25 3.78 -8.97 -14.45
C GLN A 25 5.08 -9.71 -14.70
N THR A 26 6.22 -9.08 -14.39
CA THR A 26 7.53 -9.73 -14.57
C THR A 26 7.68 -10.94 -13.65
N PHE A 27 7.36 -10.82 -12.35
CA PHE A 27 7.43 -11.94 -11.42
C PHE A 27 6.47 -13.07 -11.78
N THR A 28 5.23 -12.75 -12.16
CA THR A 28 4.29 -13.78 -12.63
C THR A 28 4.83 -14.53 -13.85
N ARG A 29 5.48 -13.83 -14.80
CA ARG A 29 6.13 -14.48 -15.95
C ARG A 29 7.35 -15.33 -15.55
N PHE A 30 8.16 -14.86 -14.60
CA PHE A 30 9.34 -15.59 -14.13
C PHE A 30 8.99 -16.83 -13.32
N LEU A 31 7.93 -16.77 -12.48
CA LEU A 31 7.51 -17.89 -11.65
C LEU A 31 6.53 -18.84 -12.37
N GLY A 32 6.03 -18.47 -13.56
CA GLY A 32 5.31 -19.32 -14.51
C GLY A 32 3.88 -19.70 -14.06
N ASN A 33 3.73 -20.36 -12.91
CA ASN A 33 2.48 -20.86 -12.37
C ASN A 33 1.98 -20.09 -11.13
N MET A 34 2.74 -19.11 -10.64
CA MET A 34 2.35 -18.30 -9.48
C MET A 34 1.81 -16.95 -9.93
N ASN A 35 0.62 -16.59 -9.44
CA ASN A 35 0.00 -15.31 -9.78
C ASN A 35 0.31 -14.30 -8.68
N VAL A 36 1.48 -13.70 -8.78
CA VAL A 36 2.05 -12.83 -7.75
C VAL A 36 1.62 -11.40 -7.99
N ALA A 37 0.97 -10.79 -7.00
CA ALA A 37 0.71 -9.36 -7.02
C ALA A 37 1.74 -8.61 -6.16
N CYS A 38 2.39 -7.60 -6.74
CA CYS A 38 3.30 -6.69 -6.03
C CYS A 38 2.55 -5.43 -5.60
N TRP A 39 2.59 -5.09 -4.30
CA TRP A 39 1.83 -3.97 -3.71
C TRP A 39 2.74 -3.05 -2.89
N LEU A 40 3.78 -2.52 -3.54
CA LEU A 40 4.72 -1.52 -3.03
C LEU A 40 4.02 -0.22 -2.62
N SER A 41 2.91 0.12 -3.26
CA SER A 41 2.05 1.25 -2.87
C SER A 41 1.43 1.10 -1.49
N ILE A 42 0.92 -0.08 -1.14
CA ILE A 42 0.42 -0.35 0.22
C ILE A 42 1.56 -0.19 1.23
N ILE A 43 2.75 -0.70 0.91
CA ILE A 43 3.93 -0.52 1.76
C ILE A 43 4.21 0.98 1.98
N LEU A 44 4.20 1.79 0.91
CA LEU A 44 4.44 3.23 1.03
C LEU A 44 3.34 3.95 1.82
N ILE A 45 2.05 3.64 1.56
CA ILE A 45 0.91 4.26 2.27
C ILE A 45 0.96 3.92 3.77
N THR A 46 1.21 2.67 4.12
CA THR A 46 1.32 2.24 5.52
C THR A 46 2.49 2.93 6.23
N LEU A 47 3.65 3.03 5.59
CA LEU A 47 4.81 3.73 6.16
C LEU A 47 4.58 5.23 6.34
N ILE A 48 3.85 5.88 5.41
CA ILE A 48 3.45 7.29 5.56
C ILE A 48 2.50 7.44 6.75
N ALA A 49 1.48 6.59 6.85
CA ALA A 49 0.50 6.62 7.93
C ALA A 49 1.13 6.35 9.31
N LEU A 50 2.12 5.45 9.39
CA LEU A 50 2.88 5.15 10.60
C LEU A 50 3.81 6.29 11.02
N SER A 51 4.39 7.01 10.05
CA SER A 51 5.37 8.07 10.35
C SER A 51 4.73 9.43 10.63
N ASP A 52 3.49 9.65 10.18
CA ASP A 52 2.75 10.89 10.41
C ASP A 52 1.26 10.58 10.71
N ALA A 53 1.03 10.18 11.97
CA ALA A 53 -0.26 9.71 12.47
C ALA A 53 -1.32 10.81 12.68
N HIS A 54 -0.93 12.10 12.65
CA HIS A 54 -1.82 13.22 12.99
C HIS A 54 -2.26 14.05 11.78
N ASN A 55 -1.64 13.84 10.62
CA ASN A 55 -1.89 14.67 9.45
C ASN A 55 -3.03 14.11 8.58
N ILE A 56 -4.15 14.83 8.59
CA ILE A 56 -5.35 14.53 7.81
C ILE A 56 -5.08 14.67 6.30
N ALA A 57 -4.07 15.46 5.91
CA ALA A 57 -3.70 15.62 4.50
C ALA A 57 -3.24 14.29 3.86
N ASN A 58 -2.69 13.36 4.65
CA ASN A 58 -2.26 12.05 4.17
C ASN A 58 -3.46 11.20 3.71
N VAL A 59 -4.60 11.31 4.40
CA VAL A 59 -5.84 10.61 4.02
C VAL A 59 -6.39 11.16 2.70
N TRP A 60 -6.39 12.48 2.53
CA TRP A 60 -6.79 13.12 1.26
C TRP A 60 -5.87 12.75 0.10
N LEU A 61 -4.56 12.65 0.36
CA LEU A 61 -3.60 12.20 -0.64
C LEU A 61 -3.91 10.75 -1.07
N CYS A 62 -4.18 9.87 -0.10
CA CYS A 62 -4.55 8.48 -0.38
C CYS A 62 -5.86 8.36 -1.17
N LEU A 63 -6.82 9.27 -0.96
CA LEU A 63 -8.06 9.32 -1.74
C LEU A 63 -7.76 9.64 -3.21
N VAL A 64 -6.96 10.68 -3.49
CA VAL A 64 -6.58 11.06 -4.86
C VAL A 64 -5.79 9.93 -5.54
N VAL A 65 -4.84 9.32 -4.82
CA VAL A 65 -4.06 8.19 -5.36
C VAL A 65 -4.96 6.96 -5.60
N GLY A 66 -5.89 6.67 -4.70
CA GLY A 66 -6.87 5.60 -4.87
C GLY A 66 -7.74 5.78 -6.12
N LEU A 67 -8.13 7.02 -6.43
CA LEU A 67 -8.85 7.33 -7.68
C LEU A 67 -7.99 7.01 -8.92
N VAL A 68 -6.71 7.38 -8.91
CA VAL A 68 -5.79 7.06 -10.02
C VAL A 68 -5.60 5.55 -10.18
N TYR A 69 -5.54 4.82 -9.07
CA TYR A 69 -5.47 3.36 -9.05
C TYR A 69 -6.70 2.70 -9.67
N ASP A 70 -7.89 3.15 -9.30
CA ASP A 70 -9.15 2.64 -9.83
C ASP A 70 -9.19 2.78 -11.35
N ILE A 71 -8.79 3.94 -11.88
CA ILE A 71 -8.75 4.18 -13.33
C ILE A 71 -7.70 3.30 -14.02
N TYR A 72 -6.53 3.10 -13.41
CA TYR A 72 -5.43 2.39 -14.03
C TYR A 72 -5.56 0.86 -14.01
N TYR A 73 -6.00 0.28 -12.88
CA TYR A 73 -6.00 -1.18 -12.71
C TYR A 73 -7.33 -1.85 -13.00
N VAL A 74 -8.44 -1.25 -12.56
CA VAL A 74 -9.75 -1.93 -12.59
C VAL A 74 -10.67 -1.31 -13.64
N GLY A 75 -10.51 -0.01 -13.92
CA GLY A 75 -11.43 0.76 -14.76
C GLY A 75 -12.77 1.06 -14.07
N VAL A 76 -12.93 0.69 -12.80
CA VAL A 76 -14.12 0.94 -11.98
C VAL A 76 -13.74 1.83 -10.80
N ILE A 77 -14.40 2.97 -10.68
CA ILE A 77 -14.21 3.90 -9.56
C ILE A 77 -14.93 3.34 -8.33
N GLY A 78 -14.23 3.26 -7.19
CA GLY A 78 -14.85 2.89 -5.91
C GLY A 78 -14.04 1.90 -5.07
N ILE A 79 -13.11 1.16 -5.67
CA ILE A 79 -12.41 0.08 -4.95
C ILE A 79 -11.24 0.67 -4.16
N TYR A 80 -10.23 1.18 -4.84
CA TYR A 80 -9.04 1.74 -4.23
C TYR A 80 -9.26 3.14 -3.69
N ILE A 81 -10.17 3.93 -4.27
CA ILE A 81 -10.55 5.24 -3.74
C ILE A 81 -11.12 5.16 -2.32
N VAL A 82 -11.72 4.02 -1.93
CA VAL A 82 -12.19 3.76 -0.57
C VAL A 82 -11.15 3.00 0.25
N ALA A 83 -10.56 1.94 -0.31
CA ALA A 83 -9.65 1.06 0.42
C ALA A 83 -8.39 1.79 0.94
N PHE A 84 -7.78 2.64 0.12
CA PHE A 84 -6.52 3.32 0.47
C PHE A 84 -6.67 4.36 1.58
N PRO A 85 -7.61 5.32 1.52
CA PRO A 85 -7.80 6.26 2.63
C PRO A 85 -8.27 5.56 3.91
N LEU A 86 -9.08 4.49 3.79
CA LEU A 86 -9.50 3.69 4.94
C LEU A 86 -8.29 2.99 5.58
N LEU A 87 -7.43 2.37 4.78
CA LEU A 87 -6.18 1.77 5.26
C LEU A 87 -5.29 2.82 5.94
N CYS A 88 -5.11 4.00 5.33
CA CYS A 88 -4.32 5.08 5.90
C CYS A 88 -4.89 5.49 7.28
N TYR A 89 -6.20 5.74 7.35
CA TYR A 89 -6.87 6.13 8.59
C TYR A 89 -6.77 5.07 9.69
N CYS A 90 -7.00 3.80 9.36
CA CYS A 90 -6.86 2.69 10.31
C CYS A 90 -5.43 2.58 10.85
N VAL A 91 -4.43 2.69 9.97
CA VAL A 91 -3.02 2.62 10.36
C VAL A 91 -2.62 3.83 11.22
N GLN A 92 -3.10 5.03 10.93
CA GLN A 92 -2.87 6.22 11.77
C GLN A 92 -3.41 6.04 13.20
N LYS A 93 -4.56 5.38 13.37
CA LYS A 93 -5.12 5.07 14.71
C LYS A 93 -4.26 4.06 15.46
N ILE A 94 -3.83 3.01 14.76
CA ILE A 94 -3.01 1.94 15.33
C ILE A 94 -1.60 2.47 15.68
N ALA A 95 -1.04 3.37 14.89
CA ALA A 95 0.29 3.94 15.07
C ALA A 95 0.48 4.63 16.44
N LYS A 96 -0.61 5.09 17.09
CA LYS A 96 -0.55 5.70 18.43
C LYS A 96 -0.18 4.73 19.55
N TYR A 97 -0.40 3.43 19.32
CA TYR A 97 -0.22 2.38 20.33
C TYR A 97 0.96 1.46 20.03
N ILE A 98 1.60 1.63 18.88
CA ILE A 98 2.60 0.70 18.36
C ILE A 98 4.02 1.27 18.54
N PRO A 99 4.97 0.48 19.05
CA PRO A 99 6.37 0.89 19.10
C PRO A 99 6.99 0.98 17.70
N GLU A 100 7.93 1.90 17.50
CA GLU A 100 8.59 2.17 16.21
C GLU A 100 9.61 1.11 15.75
N LEU A 101 9.37 -0.16 16.06
CA LEU A 101 10.23 -1.26 15.67
C LEU A 101 10.00 -1.68 14.22
N PHE A 102 11.06 -2.09 13.53
CA PHE A 102 11.02 -2.57 12.14
C PHE A 102 9.99 -3.69 11.95
N ILE A 103 10.00 -4.67 12.87
CA ILE A 103 9.11 -5.84 12.84
C ILE A 103 7.65 -5.40 12.98
N THR A 104 7.36 -4.45 13.87
CA THR A 104 5.98 -4.01 14.09
C THR A 104 5.43 -3.26 12.87
N ARG A 105 6.26 -2.42 12.22
CA ARG A 105 5.89 -1.77 10.95
C ARG A 105 5.61 -2.80 9.85
N LEU A 106 6.42 -3.87 9.77
CA LEU A 106 6.21 -4.97 8.83
C LEU A 106 4.87 -5.67 9.09
N LEU A 107 4.55 -6.00 10.34
CA LEU A 107 3.29 -6.65 10.71
C LEU A 107 2.07 -5.81 10.33
N VAL A 108 2.11 -4.49 10.60
CA VAL A 108 1.03 -3.58 10.20
C VAL A 108 0.88 -3.53 8.68
N CYS A 109 1.99 -3.56 7.95
CA CYS A 109 1.96 -3.60 6.49
C CYS A 109 1.33 -4.89 5.96
N LEU A 110 1.65 -6.05 6.54
CA LEU A 110 1.03 -7.32 6.16
C LEU A 110 -0.46 -7.34 6.45
N LEU A 111 -0.88 -6.85 7.62
CA LEU A 111 -2.30 -6.74 7.97
C LEU A 111 -3.03 -5.79 7.02
N GLY A 112 -2.42 -4.66 6.68
CA GLY A 112 -2.97 -3.71 5.70
C GLY A 112 -3.15 -4.34 4.33
N TYR A 113 -2.15 -5.10 3.87
CA TYR A 113 -2.24 -5.85 2.62
C TYR A 113 -3.39 -6.86 2.62
N ILE A 114 -3.49 -7.70 3.66
CA ILE A 114 -4.56 -8.69 3.79
C ILE A 114 -5.92 -7.99 3.79
N GLY A 115 -6.06 -6.89 4.54
CA GLY A 115 -7.30 -6.12 4.62
C GLY A 115 -7.75 -5.59 3.26
N VAL A 116 -6.85 -4.98 2.49
CA VAL A 116 -7.17 -4.46 1.15
C VAL A 116 -7.44 -5.59 0.16
N TYR A 117 -6.69 -6.68 0.22
CA TYR A 117 -6.90 -7.83 -0.67
C TYR A 117 -8.27 -8.49 -0.44
N LEU A 118 -8.64 -8.73 0.82
CA LEU A 118 -9.96 -9.27 1.17
C LEU A 118 -11.09 -8.32 0.76
N TYR A 119 -10.91 -7.01 0.96
CA TYR A 119 -11.87 -6.01 0.50
C TYR A 119 -12.07 -6.05 -1.02
N LEU A 120 -10.97 -6.10 -1.77
CA LEU A 120 -11.01 -6.17 -3.23
C LEU A 120 -11.74 -7.43 -3.71
N LEU A 121 -11.45 -8.58 -3.12
CA LEU A 121 -12.14 -9.84 -3.44
C LEU A 121 -13.63 -9.77 -3.15
N LEU A 122 -14.01 -9.20 -1.99
CA LEU A 122 -15.41 -9.04 -1.62
C LEU A 122 -16.15 -8.17 -2.64
N VAL A 123 -15.59 -7.01 -3.00
CA VAL A 123 -16.21 -6.09 -3.95
C VAL A 123 -16.32 -6.74 -5.34
N LEU A 124 -15.25 -7.39 -5.82
CA LEU A 124 -15.28 -8.04 -7.15
C LEU A 124 -16.22 -9.25 -7.21
N ASN A 125 -16.41 -9.96 -6.09
CA ASN A 125 -17.42 -11.02 -5.98
C ASN A 125 -18.85 -10.43 -6.01
N ILE A 126 -19.12 -9.34 -5.29
CA ILE A 126 -20.43 -8.65 -5.35
C ILE A 126 -20.76 -8.17 -6.77
N ILE A 127 -19.77 -7.67 -7.50
CA ILE A 127 -19.97 -7.22 -8.90
C ILE A 127 -20.14 -8.42 -9.86
N GLY A 128 -19.80 -9.65 -9.43
CA GLY A 128 -19.94 -10.87 -10.22
C GLY A 128 -18.84 -11.04 -11.28
N ILE A 129 -17.71 -10.35 -11.14
CA ILE A 129 -16.59 -10.42 -12.10
C ILE A 129 -15.75 -11.68 -11.86
N ILE A 130 -15.73 -12.18 -10.62
CA ILE A 130 -14.85 -13.25 -10.19
C ILE A 130 -15.65 -14.47 -9.77
N ASP A 131 -15.38 -15.61 -10.39
CA ASP A 131 -15.81 -16.94 -9.95
C ASP A 131 -14.58 -17.84 -9.79
N ILE A 132 -13.80 -17.57 -8.74
CA ILE A 132 -12.55 -18.27 -8.44
C ILE A 132 -12.75 -19.13 -7.19
N SER A 133 -12.28 -20.37 -7.25
CA SER A 133 -12.30 -21.27 -6.10
C SER A 133 -11.57 -20.69 -4.88
N LEU A 134 -12.11 -20.93 -3.68
CA LEU A 134 -11.50 -20.49 -2.41
C LEU A 134 -10.04 -20.95 -2.26
N PHE A 135 -9.73 -22.16 -2.75
CA PHE A 135 -8.38 -22.70 -2.69
C PHE A 135 -7.38 -21.90 -3.55
N ALA A 136 -7.78 -21.47 -4.75
CA ALA A 136 -6.94 -20.63 -5.60
C ALA A 136 -6.72 -19.25 -4.99
N ILE A 137 -7.74 -18.66 -4.36
CA ILE A 137 -7.64 -17.37 -3.65
C ILE A 137 -6.62 -17.45 -2.51
N MET A 138 -6.69 -18.51 -1.69
CA MET A 138 -5.77 -18.69 -0.56
C MET A 138 -4.33 -18.90 -1.03
N ARG A 139 -4.13 -19.68 -2.10
CA ARG A 139 -2.80 -19.86 -2.70
C ARG A 139 -2.23 -18.52 -3.18
N GLN A 140 -3.01 -17.75 -3.92
CA GLN A 140 -2.59 -16.43 -4.43
C GLN A 140 -2.26 -15.45 -3.30
N LEU A 141 -3.04 -15.45 -2.22
CA LEU A 141 -2.79 -14.62 -1.05
C LEU A 141 -1.43 -14.96 -0.43
N VAL A 142 -1.11 -16.24 -0.24
CA VAL A 142 0.16 -16.68 0.34
C VAL A 142 1.34 -16.28 -0.54
N GLU A 143 1.25 -16.53 -1.85
CA GLU A 143 2.30 -16.16 -2.82
C GLU A 143 2.55 -14.65 -2.81
N SER A 144 1.49 -13.85 -2.78
CA SER A 144 1.59 -12.39 -2.77
C SER A 144 2.09 -11.85 -1.42
N LEU A 145 1.77 -12.50 -0.30
CA LEU A 145 2.29 -12.15 1.02
C LEU A 145 3.81 -12.35 1.10
N VAL A 146 4.33 -13.47 0.60
CA VAL A 146 5.77 -13.74 0.54
C VAL A 146 6.48 -12.63 -0.24
N MET A 147 5.89 -12.24 -1.37
CA MET A 147 6.45 -11.19 -2.22
C MET A 147 6.34 -9.80 -1.57
N CYS A 148 5.29 -9.54 -0.80
CA CYS A 148 5.17 -8.33 0.02
C CYS A 148 6.30 -8.25 1.06
N ILE A 149 6.65 -9.36 1.72
CA ILE A 149 7.78 -9.40 2.67
C ILE A 149 9.11 -9.11 1.97
N ILE A 150 9.37 -9.76 0.83
CA ILE A 150 10.61 -9.56 0.06
C ILE A 150 10.73 -8.09 -0.38
N LEU A 151 9.66 -7.54 -0.96
CA LEU A 151 9.62 -6.16 -1.41
C LEU A 151 9.77 -5.18 -0.25
N TYR A 152 9.14 -5.46 0.90
CA TYR A 152 9.29 -4.64 2.09
C TYR A 152 10.76 -4.60 2.52
N ILE A 153 11.42 -5.76 2.68
CA ILE A 153 12.83 -5.81 3.10
C ILE A 153 13.73 -5.03 2.13
N LEU A 154 13.52 -5.20 0.81
CA LEU A 154 14.33 -4.55 -0.22
C LEU A 154 14.10 -3.03 -0.27
N SER A 155 12.84 -2.60 -0.21
CA SER A 155 12.46 -1.21 -0.43
C SER A 155 12.42 -0.37 0.86
N TYR A 156 12.38 -0.99 2.05
CA TYR A 156 12.19 -0.32 3.33
C TYR A 156 13.16 0.86 3.53
N ASN A 157 14.46 0.61 3.34
CA ASN A 157 15.48 1.65 3.56
C ASN A 157 15.33 2.83 2.59
N LEU A 158 14.91 2.56 1.35
CA LEU A 158 14.69 3.59 0.34
C LEU A 158 13.45 4.41 0.71
N LEU A 159 12.32 3.74 0.94
CA LEU A 159 11.03 4.38 1.25
C LEU A 159 11.11 5.18 2.56
N LEU A 160 11.79 4.65 3.60
CA LEU A 160 11.99 5.37 4.85
C LEU A 160 12.81 6.66 4.65
N LYS A 161 13.87 6.62 3.83
CA LYS A 161 14.65 7.82 3.48
C LYS A 161 13.83 8.85 2.70
N LEU A 162 12.91 8.39 1.83
CA LEU A 162 11.97 9.28 1.14
C LEU A 162 11.02 9.97 2.14
N ILE A 163 10.49 9.23 3.11
CA ILE A 163 9.53 9.75 4.11
C ILE A 163 10.21 10.70 5.10
N VAL A 164 11.41 10.39 5.59
CA VAL A 164 12.14 11.26 6.54
C VAL A 164 12.51 12.61 5.91
N LYS A 165 12.70 12.67 4.59
CA LYS A 165 12.93 13.92 3.86
C LYS A 165 11.65 14.71 3.57
N TYR A 166 10.49 14.19 3.95
CA TYR A 166 9.21 14.85 3.72
C TYR A 166 9.02 16.05 4.65
N PRO A 167 8.73 17.26 4.11
CA PRO A 167 8.73 18.50 4.88
C PRO A 167 7.56 18.68 5.85
N PHE A 168 6.50 17.85 5.78
CA PHE A 168 5.37 17.89 6.72
C PHE A 168 5.49 16.88 7.85
N LEU A 169 6.58 16.10 7.91
CA LEU A 169 6.85 15.26 9.07
C LEU A 169 7.10 16.19 10.25
N ASN A 170 6.05 16.45 11.03
CA ASN A 170 6.20 17.13 12.31
C ASN A 170 6.91 16.11 13.21
N LYS A 171 8.26 16.18 13.23
CA LYS A 171 9.13 15.33 14.06
C LYS A 171 8.83 15.62 15.53
N GLN A 172 7.70 15.16 16.04
CA GLN A 172 7.61 14.82 17.44
C GLN A 172 8.19 13.42 17.55
N ILE A 173 9.52 13.39 17.58
CA ILE A 173 10.27 12.29 18.15
C ILE A 173 9.80 12.25 19.60
N PHE A 174 8.84 11.39 19.91
CA PHE A 174 8.58 11.02 21.27
C PHE A 174 9.77 10.15 21.68
N TYR A 175 10.69 10.79 22.41
CA TYR A 175 11.76 10.12 23.14
C TYR A 175 11.17 9.11 24.13
#